data_AF-A0AAJ2AUU1-F1
#
_entry.id   AF-A0AAJ2AUU1-F1
#
_cell.length_a   1.000
_cell.length_b   1.000
_cell.length_c   1.000
_cell.angle_alpha   90.00
_cell.angle_beta   90.00
_cell.angle_gamma   90.00
#
_symmetry.space_group_name_H-M   'P 1'
#
loop_
_entity.id
_entity.type
_entity.pdbx_description
1 polymer ?
#
loop_
_entity_poly.entity_id
_entity_poly.type
_entity_poly.pdbx_seq_one_letter_code
_entity_poly.pdbx_strand_id
1 'polypeptide(L)' 'MKVKAEKAFEGQEGYVKRGDVIEVSEMRARELKRVGLVKDVAQKAAPAPSNKKAPEPENKAKAAK' A
#
# COMPACT_ATOMS: atom_id res chain seq x y z
N MET A 1 7.62 -2.22 0.31
CA MET A 1 6.86 -1.10 -0.31
C MET A 1 7.15 -1.11 -1.80
N LYS A 2 6.12 -1.07 -2.66
CA LYS A 2 6.32 -1.09 -4.12
C LYS A 2 6.40 0.33 -4.68
N VAL A 3 7.50 0.62 -5.38
CA VAL A 3 7.74 1.93 -6.01
C VAL A 3 8.09 1.75 -7.48
N LYS A 4 7.69 2.71 -8.31
CA LYS A 4 7.94 2.72 -9.75
C LYS A 4 9.12 3.62 -10.02
N ALA A 5 10.16 3.08 -10.63
CA ALA A 5 11.30 3.87 -11.07
C ALA A 5 10.85 4.90 -12.12
N GLU A 6 11.07 6.17 -11.85
CA GLU A 6 10.81 7.24 -12.81
C GLU A 6 11.99 7.42 -13.77
N LYS A 7 13.20 7.09 -13.31
CA LYS A 7 14.47 7.11 -14.06
C LYS A 7 15.19 5.79 -13.88
N ALA A 8 16.09 5.47 -14.81
CA ALA A 8 16.99 4.35 -14.61
C ALA A 8 18.08 4.74 -13.60
N PHE A 9 18.38 3.88 -12.65
CA PHE A 9 19.41 4.11 -11.64
C PHE A 9 20.03 2.79 -11.19
N GLU A 10 21.27 2.86 -10.70
CA GLU A 10 21.94 1.75 -10.03
C GLU A 10 21.88 1.97 -8.52
N GLY A 11 21.45 0.95 -7.78
CA GLY A 11 21.34 1.01 -6.33
C GLY A 11 21.68 -0.32 -5.67
N GLN A 12 21.35 -0.45 -4.38
CA GLN A 12 21.53 -1.72 -3.65
C GLN A 12 20.75 -2.88 -4.27
N GLU A 13 19.63 -2.60 -4.92
CA GLU A 13 18.79 -3.57 -5.62
C GLU A 13 19.37 -3.96 -7.00
N GLY A 14 20.51 -3.41 -7.38
CA GLY A 14 21.10 -3.52 -8.71
C GLY A 14 20.62 -2.43 -9.67
N TYR A 15 20.77 -2.69 -10.96
CA TYR A 15 20.39 -1.77 -12.02
C TYR A 15 18.88 -1.81 -12.28
N VAL A 16 18.20 -0.72 -11.92
CA VAL A 16 16.75 -0.57 -12.08
C VAL A 16 16.48 0.27 -13.33
N LYS A 17 15.67 -0.28 -14.25
CA LYS A 17 15.29 0.42 -15.48
C LYS A 17 14.19 1.45 -15.20
N ARG A 18 14.10 2.45 -16.08
CA ARG A 18 12.99 3.42 -16.05
C ARG A 18 11.66 2.70 -16.25
N GLY A 19 10.70 2.97 -15.36
CA GLY A 19 9.36 2.41 -15.39
C GLY A 19 9.23 1.06 -14.67
N ASP A 20 10.34 0.48 -14.22
CA ASP A 20 10.36 -0.78 -13.49
C ASP A 20 9.72 -0.63 -12.10
N VAL A 21 9.17 -1.72 -11.57
CA VAL A 21 8.52 -1.73 -10.26
C VAL A 21 9.35 -2.56 -9.31
N ILE A 22 10.00 -1.88 -8.38
CA ILE A 22 10.85 -2.52 -7.37
C ILE A 22 10.15 -2.52 -6.02
N GLU A 23 10.41 -3.56 -5.24
CA GLU A 23 9.94 -3.66 -3.86
C GLU A 23 11.10 -3.36 -2.92
N VAL A 24 11.01 -2.26 -2.18
CA VAL A 24 12.05 -1.79 -1.26
C VAL A 24 11.46 -1.46 0.11
N SER A 25 12.31 -1.29 1.13
CA SER A 25 11.92 -0.82 2.45
C SER A 25 11.37 0.62 2.41
N GLU A 26 10.51 0.99 3.36
CA GLU A 26 9.90 2.33 3.43
C GLU A 26 10.93 3.46 3.55
N MET A 27 11.99 3.26 4.35
CA MET A 27 13.06 4.26 4.47
C MET A 27 13.72 4.50 3.11
N ARG A 28 14.04 3.42 2.38
CA ARG A 28 14.69 3.50 1.08
C ARG A 28 13.78 4.12 0.02
N ALA A 29 12.50 3.76 0.00
CA ALA A 29 11.51 4.39 -0.86
C ALA A 29 11.46 5.91 -0.64
N ARG A 30 11.52 6.36 0.61
CA ARG A 30 11.50 7.79 0.97
C ARG A 30 12.75 8.53 0.50
N GLU A 31 13.92 7.90 0.60
CA GLU A 31 15.17 8.44 0.06
C GLU A 31 15.10 8.56 -1.46
N LEU A 32 14.73 7.48 -2.16
CA LEU A 32 14.64 7.44 -3.61
C LEU A 32 13.60 8.45 -4.14
N LYS A 33 12.51 8.66 -3.39
CA LYS A 33 11.48 9.66 -3.69
C LYS A 33 11.98 11.09 -3.47
N ARG A 34 12.77 11.35 -2.42
CA ARG A 34 13.41 12.66 -2.20
C ARG A 34 14.35 13.05 -3.34
N VAL A 35 15.08 12.07 -3.88
CA VAL A 35 15.99 12.29 -5.01
C VAL A 35 15.24 12.31 -6.36
N GLY A 36 13.95 11.94 -6.37
CA GLY A 36 13.13 11.90 -7.59
C GLY A 36 13.49 10.76 -8.55
N LEU A 37 14.00 9.65 -8.00
CA LEU A 37 14.32 8.44 -8.77
C LEU A 37 13.13 7.49 -8.90
N VAL A 38 12.23 7.49 -7.92
CA VAL A 38 11.04 6.64 -7.88
C VAL A 38 9.79 7.44 -7.53
N LYS A 39 8.65 6.98 -8.04
CA LYS A 39 7.30 7.40 -7.62
C LYS A 39 6.62 6.28 -6.86
N ASP A 40 5.76 6.62 -5.93
CA ASP A 40 4.87 5.63 -5.33
C ASP A 40 4.04 5.01 -6.45
N VAL A 41 4.09 3.69 -6.57
CA VAL A 41 3.04 3.01 -7.33
C VAL A 41 1.82 3.24 -6.46
N ALA A 42 0.89 4.05 -6.95
CA ALA A 42 -0.48 3.96 -6.47
C ALA A 42 -0.93 2.54 -6.81
N GLN A 43 -0.60 1.56 -5.95
CA GLN A 43 -1.47 0.43 -5.72
C GLN A 43 -2.80 1.13 -5.49
N LYS A 44 -3.71 1.01 -6.48
CA LYS A 44 -5.12 1.28 -6.26
C LYS A 44 -5.37 0.77 -4.87
N ALA A 45 -5.58 1.70 -3.92
CA ALA A 45 -5.80 1.33 -2.53
C ALA A 45 -6.82 0.21 -2.63
N ALA A 46 -6.42 -1.00 -2.24
CA ALA A 46 -7.38 -2.09 -2.16
C ALA A 46 -8.54 -1.48 -1.38
N PRO A 47 -9.76 -1.42 -1.95
CA PRO A 47 -10.86 -0.73 -1.30
C PRO A 47 -10.87 -1.25 0.13
N ALA A 48 -10.83 -0.32 1.10
CA ALA A 48 -10.75 -0.64 2.52
C ALA A 48 -11.64 -1.86 2.77
N PRO A 49 -11.14 -2.96 3.36
CA PRO A 49 -11.96 -4.14 3.57
C PRO A 49 -13.20 -3.64 4.28
N SER A 50 -14.32 -3.62 3.55
CA SER A 50 -15.59 -3.11 4.03
C SER A 50 -15.88 -3.97 5.23
N ASN A 51 -15.61 -3.41 6.41
CA ASN A 51 -15.78 -4.08 7.68
C ASN A 51 -17.24 -4.50 7.66
N LYS A 52 -17.49 -5.79 7.42
CA LYS A 52 -18.83 -6.38 7.52
C LYS A 52 -19.20 -6.22 8.98
N LYS A 53 -19.74 -5.05 9.32
CA LYS A 53 -20.38 -4.78 10.60
C LYS A 53 -21.43 -5.87 10.70
N ALA A 54 -21.14 -6.90 11.48
CA ALA A 54 -22.10 -7.93 11.79
C ALA A 54 -23.33 -7.18 12.34
N PRO A 55 -24.55 -7.45 11.84
CA PRO A 55 -25.73 -6.90 12.49
C PRO A 55 -25.70 -7.37 13.95
N GLU A 56 -25.76 -6.42 14.87
CA GLU A 56 -25.95 -6.74 16.29
C GLU A 56 -27.21 -7.60 16.40
N PRO A 57 -27.16 -8.77 17.04
CA PRO A 57 -28.35 -9.57 17.24
C PRO A 57 -29.28 -8.76 18.16
N GLU A 58 -30.40 -8.29 17.61
CA GLU A 58 -31.55 -7.82 18.37
C GLU A 58 -32.07 -9.00 19.20
N ASN A 59 -31.46 -9.22 20.36
CA ASN A 59 -31.97 -10.11 21.38
C ASN A 59 -33.32 -9.53 21.81
N LYS A 60 -34.41 -10.03 21.23
CA LYS A 60 -35.77 -9.80 21.73
C LYS A 60 -35.90 -10.50 23.06
N ALA A 61 -35.37 -9.87 24.10
CA ALA A 61 -35.82 -10.05 25.46
C ALA A 61 -37.28 -9.56 25.53
N LYS A 62 -38.23 -10.39 25.10
CA LYS A 62 -39.58 -10.34 25.66
C LYS A 62 -39.56 -11.11 26.97
N ALA A 63 -39.13 -10.41 28.01
CA ALA A 63 -39.60 -10.67 29.35
C ALA A 63 -41.07 -10.20 29.47
N ALA A 64 -41.82 -10.91 30.32
CA ALA A 64 -43.18 -10.63 30.78
C ALA A 64 -44.31 -10.89 29.75
N LYS A 65 -45.42 -11.57 30.09
CA LYS A 65 -46.00 -11.99 31.37
C LYS A 65 -46.97 -13.15 31.09
#